data_AF-A0A353M2E0-F1
#
_entry.id   AF-A0A353M2E0-F1
#
_cell.length_a   1.000
_cell.length_b   1.000
_cell.length_c   1.000
_cell.angle_alpha   90.00
_cell.angle_beta   90.00
_cell.angle_gamma   90.00
#
_symmetry.space_group_name_H-M   'P 1'
#
loop_
_entity.id
_entity.type
_entity.pdbx_description
1 polymer ?
#
loop_
_entity_poly.entity_id
_entity_poly.type
_entity_poly.pdbx_seq_one_letter_code
_entity_poly.pdbx_strand_id
1 'polypeptide(L)'
;MQDIVEQKTPRTVVLVVSPYPPRALSNRGYWLTPVLCWGAKEGLLTSGTTRWPGLITNMDVAPTILELLGVAHDQPFIGRPATVESVAQDEAESSLTTMAEKIGFLSRYRAQVLRAMVAGQILVYTAVLISLIITTSLPHRAGQILQIGLSFLLATPLVLLFWNGQHWPALLLVIGAGIFRFRSAGSLALVGFISLSTAAIISLDVLLGSWLMRYSFLGYDPVGGARFYGLGNEFMGVLIGSAVMGWAILAERTKLKERWRNGLGFFLFAAILIVIGAPSLGANAGGAISAVFGFGSTWIALANRKVSLGTALLLALATGVVLAMLMVVDGGSSRGAQSHIGQTVELLRRDGIAALWMIITRKVAMNIKLLRYSYWSNALIVALVGVGASS
;
A
#
# COMPACT_ATOMS: atom_id res chain seq x y z
N MET A 1 36.45 4.65 19.41
CA MET A 1 35.12 5.33 19.31
C MET A 1 34.78 6.01 20.63
N GLN A 2 34.97 5.32 21.76
CA GLN A 2 34.99 5.93 23.10
C GLN A 2 35.88 7.18 23.16
N ASP A 3 37.10 7.13 22.61
CA ASP A 3 38.02 8.28 22.59
C ASP A 3 37.45 9.55 21.92
N ILE A 4 36.63 9.40 20.87
CA ILE A 4 36.01 10.52 20.14
C ILE A 4 34.83 11.11 20.93
N VAL A 5 34.11 10.26 21.68
CA VAL A 5 32.98 10.67 22.50
C VAL A 5 33.44 11.29 23.82
N GLU A 6 34.55 10.82 24.38
CA GLU A 6 35.12 11.29 25.65
C GLU A 6 35.82 12.65 25.53
N GLN A 7 36.41 12.99 24.37
CA GLN A 7 37.11 14.26 24.13
C GLN A 7 36.18 15.42 23.73
N LYS A 8 34.89 15.30 23.98
CA LYS A 8 33.87 16.13 23.36
C LYS A 8 33.62 17.44 24.13
N THR A 9 33.64 18.56 23.42
CA THR A 9 33.24 19.86 23.98
C THR A 9 31.73 19.95 24.22
N PRO A 10 31.28 20.73 25.23
CA PRO A 10 29.85 20.98 25.44
C PRO A 10 29.25 21.60 24.16
N ARG A 11 28.13 21.04 23.67
CA ARG A 11 27.41 21.38 22.42
C ARG A 11 27.91 20.76 21.10
N THR A 12 28.86 19.83 21.14
CA THR A 12 29.15 19.05 19.93
C THR A 12 28.08 17.97 19.73
N VAL A 13 27.76 17.60 18.48
CA VAL A 13 26.97 16.41 18.14
C VAL A 13 27.82 15.56 17.20
N VAL A 14 27.92 14.25 17.47
CA VAL A 14 28.68 13.32 16.64
C VAL A 14 27.68 12.37 16.00
N LEU A 15 27.55 12.44 14.69
CA LEU A 15 26.70 11.54 13.90
C LEU A 15 27.60 10.55 13.14
N VAL A 16 27.41 9.26 13.38
CA VAL A 16 28.11 8.19 12.66
C VAL A 16 27.11 7.50 11.75
N VAL A 17 27.38 7.56 10.45
CA VAL A 17 26.53 7.00 9.39
C VAL A 17 27.38 6.05 8.56
N SER A 18 26.89 4.84 8.33
CA SER A 18 27.47 3.97 7.31
C SER A 18 26.70 4.13 5.99
N PRO A 19 27.37 4.48 4.88
CA PRO A 19 26.70 4.66 3.59
C PRO A 19 26.30 3.32 2.94
N TYR A 20 27.00 2.23 3.29
CA TYR A 20 26.78 0.91 2.73
C TYR A 20 26.86 -0.18 3.80
N PRO A 21 26.03 -1.23 3.72
CA PRO A 21 26.19 -2.40 4.56
C PRO A 21 27.36 -3.28 4.06
N PRO A 22 27.85 -4.21 4.90
CA PRO A 22 28.76 -5.27 4.47
C PRO A 22 28.23 -6.06 3.26
N ARG A 23 29.12 -6.51 2.38
CA ARG A 23 28.77 -7.28 1.15
C ARG A 23 27.91 -8.52 1.42
N ALA A 24 28.13 -9.18 2.56
CA ALA A 24 27.35 -10.36 2.95
C ALA A 24 25.86 -10.04 3.16
N LEU A 25 25.54 -8.84 3.65
CA LEU A 25 24.17 -8.36 3.86
C LEU A 25 23.55 -7.82 2.57
N SER A 26 24.30 -7.02 1.79
CA SER A 26 23.81 -6.48 0.51
C SER A 26 23.47 -7.59 -0.49
N ASN A 27 24.26 -8.67 -0.56
CA ASN A 27 24.00 -9.81 -1.43
C ASN A 27 22.71 -10.57 -1.09
N ARG A 28 22.20 -10.41 0.14
CA ARG A 28 20.92 -10.97 0.58
C ARG A 28 19.77 -9.96 0.48
N GLY A 29 20.00 -8.81 -0.16
CA GLY A 29 19.03 -7.74 -0.28
C GLY A 29 18.82 -6.94 1.01
N TYR A 30 19.72 -7.02 1.99
CA TYR A 30 19.63 -6.22 3.21
C TYR A 30 20.49 -4.96 3.08
N TRP A 31 19.83 -3.80 2.98
CA TRP A 31 20.47 -2.50 2.73
C TRP A 31 20.41 -1.52 3.89
N LEU A 32 19.87 -1.93 5.05
CA LEU A 32 19.87 -1.07 6.23
C LEU A 32 21.28 -0.96 6.83
N THR A 33 21.60 0.24 7.29
CA THR A 33 22.88 0.60 7.89
C THR A 33 22.64 1.27 9.24
N PRO A 34 23.50 1.04 10.24
CA PRO A 34 23.37 1.69 11.52
C PRO A 34 23.64 3.19 11.41
N VAL A 35 22.90 3.97 12.20
CA VAL A 35 23.14 5.39 12.44
C VAL A 35 23.17 5.61 13.94
N LEU A 36 24.25 6.24 14.42
CA LEU A 36 24.45 6.52 15.84
C LEU A 36 24.68 8.02 16.02
N CYS A 37 24.03 8.61 17.02
CA CYS A 37 24.09 10.04 17.31
C CYS A 37 24.42 10.26 18.80
N TRP A 38 25.55 10.91 19.07
CA TRP A 38 25.97 11.26 20.43
C TRP A 38 25.86 12.76 20.69
N GLY A 39 25.51 13.14 21.91
CA GLY A 39 25.29 14.53 22.36
C GLY A 39 23.95 15.13 21.96
N ALA A 40 23.05 14.31 21.46
CA ALA A 40 21.61 14.60 21.45
C ALA A 40 20.96 14.00 22.70
N LYS A 41 19.63 14.07 22.79
CA LYS A 41 18.86 13.35 23.82
C LYS A 41 19.01 11.84 23.63
N GLU A 42 18.80 11.08 24.69
CA GLU A 42 18.70 9.62 24.62
C GLU A 42 17.37 9.20 23.98
N GLY A 43 17.42 8.17 23.14
CA GLY A 43 16.25 7.62 22.45
C GLY A 43 16.50 7.21 21.00
N LEU A 44 15.41 7.09 20.24
CA LEU A 44 15.43 6.66 18.85
C LEU A 44 15.39 7.84 17.88
N LEU A 45 16.18 7.78 16.81
CA LEU A 45 16.07 8.74 15.70
C LEU A 45 14.78 8.48 14.92
N THR A 46 13.98 9.53 14.72
CA THR A 46 12.73 9.48 13.95
C THR A 46 12.66 10.68 13.02
N SER A 47 12.20 10.47 11.79
CA SER A 47 12.01 11.55 10.80
C SER A 47 10.59 11.52 10.26
N GLY A 48 10.06 12.69 9.90
CA GLY A 48 8.77 12.79 9.21
C GLY A 48 8.75 12.10 7.83
N THR A 49 9.91 11.77 7.27
CA THR A 49 10.04 11.02 6.00
C THR A 49 9.59 9.57 6.16
N THR A 50 10.08 8.88 7.19
CA THR A 50 9.75 7.48 7.47
C THR A 50 8.52 7.36 8.35
N ARG A 51 8.40 8.25 9.36
CA ARG A 51 7.43 8.18 10.47
C ARG A 51 7.58 6.93 11.34
N TRP A 52 8.79 6.38 11.36
CA TRP A 52 9.13 5.15 12.08
C TRP A 52 10.16 5.50 13.16
N PRO A 53 9.84 5.31 14.44
CA PRO A 53 10.84 5.43 15.49
C PRO A 53 11.97 4.44 15.23
N GLY A 54 13.21 4.92 15.16
CA GLY A 54 14.40 4.09 14.93
C GLY A 54 14.76 3.86 13.46
N LEU A 55 14.05 4.48 12.50
CA LEU A 55 14.37 4.38 11.08
C LEU A 55 14.34 5.76 10.42
N ILE A 56 15.45 6.14 9.78
CA ILE A 56 15.58 7.36 8.98
C ILE A 56 16.12 7.01 7.58
N THR A 57 16.01 7.93 6.64
CA THR A 57 16.58 7.80 5.30
C THR A 57 17.90 8.57 5.17
N ASN A 58 18.70 8.24 4.17
CA ASN A 58 19.88 9.03 3.81
C ASN A 58 19.54 10.49 3.44
N MET A 59 18.34 10.74 2.94
CA MET A 59 17.83 12.07 2.60
C MET A 59 17.57 12.94 3.84
N ASP A 60 17.45 12.33 5.02
CA ASP A 60 17.19 13.02 6.28
C ASP A 60 18.49 13.55 6.92
N VAL A 61 19.65 12.99 6.56
CA VAL A 61 20.95 13.33 7.17
C VAL A 61 21.32 14.80 6.94
N ALA A 62 21.24 15.27 5.69
CA ALA A 62 21.57 16.66 5.34
C ALA A 62 20.71 17.70 6.08
N PRO A 63 19.36 17.63 6.04
CA PRO A 63 18.53 18.59 6.79
C PRO A 63 18.72 18.47 8.31
N THR A 64 19.01 17.28 8.84
CA THR A 64 19.34 17.11 10.27
C THR A 64 20.59 17.88 10.66
N ILE A 65 21.66 17.79 9.86
CA ILE A 65 22.92 18.52 10.14
C ILE A 65 22.69 20.03 10.12
N LEU A 66 21.93 20.54 9.15
CA LEU A 66 21.64 21.98 9.07
C LEU A 66 20.81 22.48 10.25
N GLU A 67 19.82 21.71 10.70
CA GLU A 67 19.03 22.05 11.88
C GLU A 67 19.87 22.04 13.16
N LEU A 68 20.75 21.05 13.33
CA LEU A 68 21.69 20.98 14.46
C LEU A 68 22.67 22.16 14.48
N LEU A 69 23.07 22.66 13.31
CA LEU A 69 23.95 23.83 13.17
C LEU A 69 23.18 25.16 13.26
N GLY A 70 21.84 25.14 13.28
CA GLY A 70 21.01 26.35 13.26
C GLY A 70 21.11 27.15 11.95
N VAL A 71 21.47 26.50 10.84
CA VAL A 71 21.62 27.16 9.53
C VAL A 71 20.28 27.18 8.81
N ALA A 72 19.77 28.39 8.55
CA ALA A 72 18.59 28.57 7.70
C ALA A 72 18.92 28.19 6.24
N HIS A 73 17.99 27.51 5.58
CA HIS A 73 18.10 27.16 4.17
C HIS A 73 16.79 27.47 3.43
N ASP A 74 16.93 27.97 2.20
CA ASP A 74 15.78 28.36 1.37
C ASP A 74 15.38 27.30 0.35
N GLN A 75 16.21 26.26 0.18
CA GLN A 75 15.92 25.16 -0.74
C GLN A 75 15.10 24.06 -0.05
N PRO A 76 14.07 23.52 -0.72
CA PRO A 76 13.29 22.41 -0.18
C PRO A 76 14.10 21.11 -0.24
N PHE A 77 14.27 20.45 0.91
CA PHE A 77 14.78 19.08 0.96
C PHE A 77 13.66 18.06 0.69
N ILE A 78 14.01 16.93 0.07
CA ILE A 78 13.09 15.80 -0.07
C ILE A 78 12.90 15.11 1.29
N GLY A 79 14.00 14.88 2.01
CA GLY A 79 13.99 14.35 3.37
C GLY A 79 13.63 15.42 4.40
N ARG A 80 13.40 14.97 5.63
CA ARG A 80 13.02 15.79 6.78
C ARG A 80 14.03 15.57 7.90
N PRO A 81 14.34 16.61 8.68
CA PRO A 81 15.30 16.47 9.76
C PRO A 81 14.83 15.42 10.78
N ALA A 82 15.80 14.66 11.29
CA ALA A 82 15.58 13.65 12.29
C ALA A 82 15.53 14.30 13.68
N THR A 83 14.57 13.86 14.47
CA THR A 83 14.39 14.21 15.88
C THR A 83 14.60 12.98 16.74
N VAL A 84 14.80 13.16 18.04
CA VAL A 84 14.95 12.05 18.99
C VAL A 84 13.62 11.83 19.71
N GLU A 85 13.07 10.63 19.58
CA GLU A 85 11.98 10.15 20.40
C GLU A 85 12.56 9.50 21.67
N SER A 86 12.29 10.11 22.82
CA SER A 86 12.86 9.66 24.10
C SER A 86 12.27 8.32 24.53
N VAL A 87 13.15 7.32 24.61
CA VAL A 87 12.86 5.94 25.02
C VAL A 87 14.05 5.46 25.84
N ALA A 88 13.80 4.61 26.85
CA ALA A 88 14.89 4.02 27.64
C ALA A 88 15.85 3.23 26.73
N GLN A 89 17.14 3.28 27.02
CA GLN A 89 18.16 2.67 26.16
C GLN A 89 17.92 1.17 25.89
N ASP A 90 17.60 0.41 26.93
CA ASP A 90 17.34 -1.04 26.81
C ASP A 90 16.12 -1.34 25.92
N GLU A 91 15.07 -0.52 26.02
CA GLU A 91 13.86 -0.63 25.21
C GLU A 91 14.12 -0.21 23.75
N ALA A 92 14.94 0.83 23.55
CA ALA A 92 15.35 1.28 22.23
C ALA A 92 16.17 0.21 21.49
N GLU A 93 17.13 -0.43 22.17
CA GLU A 93 17.94 -1.52 21.59
C GLU A 93 17.09 -2.75 21.25
N SER A 94 16.22 -3.17 22.17
CA SER A 94 15.30 -4.30 21.95
C SER A 94 14.32 -4.02 20.79
N SER A 95 13.81 -2.80 20.69
CA SER A 95 12.90 -2.39 19.61
C SER A 95 13.61 -2.33 18.26
N LEU A 96 14.82 -1.80 18.21
CA LEU A 96 15.63 -1.71 16.98
C LEU A 96 16.04 -3.09 16.46
N THR A 97 16.50 -3.97 17.34
CA THR A 97 16.88 -5.35 16.98
C THR A 97 15.68 -6.11 16.42
N THR A 98 14.55 -6.09 17.12
CA THR A 98 13.29 -6.70 16.65
C THR A 98 12.85 -6.13 15.30
N MET A 99 12.95 -4.81 15.11
CA MET A 99 12.59 -4.15 13.85
C MET A 99 13.52 -4.57 12.71
N ALA A 100 14.83 -4.55 12.94
CA ALA A 100 15.84 -4.94 11.96
C ALA A 100 15.67 -6.40 11.51
N GLU A 101 15.41 -7.31 12.45
CA GLU A 101 15.13 -8.73 12.15
C GLU A 101 13.89 -8.90 11.28
N LYS A 102 12.78 -8.23 11.64
CA LYS A 102 11.53 -8.27 10.87
C LYS A 102 11.72 -7.73 9.46
N ILE A 103 12.38 -6.59 9.31
CA ILE A 103 12.67 -6.01 7.98
C ILE A 103 13.60 -6.93 7.19
N GLY A 104 14.60 -7.52 7.85
CA GLY A 104 15.54 -8.44 7.20
C GLY A 104 14.87 -9.71 6.69
N PHE A 105 13.96 -10.29 7.48
CA PHE A 105 13.15 -11.43 7.06
C PHE A 105 12.27 -11.07 5.85
N LEU A 106 11.54 -9.96 5.94
CA LEU A 106 10.67 -9.51 4.85
C LEU A 106 11.45 -9.26 3.57
N SER A 107 12.56 -8.51 3.62
CA SER A 107 13.38 -8.22 2.44
C SER A 107 13.88 -9.50 1.75
N ARG A 108 14.34 -10.48 2.55
CA ARG A 108 14.86 -11.74 2.02
C ARG A 108 13.81 -12.58 1.29
N TYR A 109 12.59 -12.66 1.83
CA TYR A 109 11.56 -13.57 1.33
C TYR A 109 10.47 -12.90 0.47
N ARG A 110 10.39 -11.55 0.45
CA ARG A 110 9.35 -10.81 -0.28
C ARG A 110 9.25 -11.21 -1.75
N ALA A 111 10.37 -11.23 -2.47
CA ALA A 111 10.36 -11.58 -3.89
C ALA A 111 9.84 -13.02 -4.13
N GLN A 112 10.15 -13.95 -3.23
CA GLN A 112 9.73 -15.34 -3.34
C GLN A 112 8.23 -15.48 -3.06
N VAL A 113 7.74 -14.86 -1.99
CA VAL A 113 6.33 -14.88 -1.60
C VAL A 113 5.46 -14.23 -2.68
N LEU A 114 5.85 -13.06 -3.18
CA LEU A 114 5.10 -12.37 -4.24
C LEU A 114 5.09 -13.17 -5.55
N ARG A 115 6.23 -13.77 -5.94
CA ARG A 115 6.27 -14.63 -7.14
C ARG A 115 5.40 -15.87 -6.98
N ALA A 116 5.43 -16.53 -5.82
CA ALA A 116 4.59 -17.69 -5.54
C ALA A 116 3.10 -17.34 -5.57
N MET A 117 2.72 -16.19 -4.99
CA MET A 117 1.35 -15.68 -5.01
C MET A 117 0.88 -15.40 -6.44
N VAL A 118 1.66 -14.65 -7.23
CA VAL A 118 1.31 -14.30 -8.62
C VAL A 118 1.27 -15.56 -9.50
N ALA A 119 2.22 -16.48 -9.35
CA ALA A 119 2.21 -17.74 -10.08
C ALA A 119 0.97 -18.59 -9.74
N GLY A 120 0.58 -18.66 -8.46
CA GLY A 120 -0.63 -19.31 -8.02
C GLY A 120 -1.90 -18.68 -8.62
N GLN A 121 -1.96 -17.34 -8.67
CA GLN A 121 -3.06 -16.62 -9.32
C GLN A 121 -3.15 -16.94 -10.81
N ILE A 122 -2.03 -16.86 -11.54
CA ILE A 122 -1.99 -17.19 -12.97
C ILE A 122 -2.45 -18.63 -13.21
N LEU A 123 -1.96 -19.59 -12.41
CA LEU A 123 -2.30 -20.99 -12.57
C LEU A 123 -3.79 -21.26 -12.32
N VAL A 124 -4.35 -20.75 -11.23
CA VAL A 124 -5.78 -20.93 -10.91
C VAL A 124 -6.67 -20.23 -11.92
N TYR A 125 -6.36 -18.98 -12.30
CA TYR A 125 -7.14 -18.27 -13.32
C TYR A 125 -7.09 -18.99 -14.65
N THR A 126 -5.91 -19.40 -15.11
CA THR A 126 -5.78 -20.17 -16.36
C THR A 126 -6.58 -21.47 -16.30
N ALA A 127 -6.54 -22.20 -15.17
CA ALA A 127 -7.32 -23.43 -15.01
C ALA A 127 -8.83 -23.17 -15.05
N VAL A 128 -9.31 -22.09 -14.44
CA VAL A 128 -10.72 -21.65 -14.52
C VAL A 128 -11.10 -21.30 -15.96
N LEU A 129 -10.22 -20.62 -16.71
CA LEU A 129 -10.50 -20.26 -18.11
C LEU A 129 -10.55 -21.47 -19.03
N ILE A 130 -9.58 -22.39 -18.89
CA ILE A 130 -9.59 -23.66 -19.61
C ILE A 130 -10.88 -24.42 -19.30
N SER A 131 -11.29 -24.45 -18.03
CA SER A 131 -12.55 -25.04 -17.60
C SER A 131 -13.79 -24.41 -18.24
N LEU A 132 -13.80 -23.11 -18.53
CA LEU A 132 -14.94 -22.43 -19.15
C LEU A 132 -14.99 -22.67 -20.66
N ILE A 133 -13.82 -22.83 -21.30
CA ILE A 133 -13.69 -23.08 -22.74
C ILE A 133 -13.99 -24.54 -23.08
N ILE A 134 -13.55 -25.47 -22.22
CA ILE A 134 -13.83 -26.89 -22.40
C ILE A 134 -15.32 -27.12 -22.10
N THR A 135 -16.09 -27.40 -23.15
CA THR A 135 -17.55 -27.66 -23.07
C THR A 135 -17.92 -28.99 -22.41
N THR A 136 -16.94 -29.82 -22.05
CA THR A 136 -17.19 -31.03 -21.29
C THR A 136 -17.45 -30.71 -19.82
N SER A 137 -18.47 -31.34 -19.25
CA SER A 137 -18.81 -31.16 -17.84
C SER A 137 -17.63 -31.58 -16.97
N LEU A 138 -17.03 -30.61 -16.28
CA LEU A 138 -15.99 -30.91 -15.30
C LEU A 138 -16.51 -31.88 -14.24
N PRO A 139 -15.70 -32.85 -13.82
CA PRO A 139 -16.04 -33.67 -12.67
C PRO A 139 -16.25 -32.76 -11.45
N HIS A 140 -17.28 -33.06 -10.64
CA HIS A 140 -17.68 -32.23 -9.50
C HIS A 140 -16.51 -31.89 -8.55
N ARG A 141 -15.58 -32.84 -8.36
CA ARG A 141 -14.36 -32.65 -7.56
C ARG A 141 -13.42 -31.58 -8.12
N ALA A 142 -13.24 -31.51 -9.44
CA ALA A 142 -12.37 -30.50 -10.06
C ALA A 142 -12.95 -29.09 -9.88
N GLY A 143 -14.26 -28.92 -10.05
CA GLY A 143 -14.96 -27.66 -9.77
C GLY A 143 -14.80 -27.22 -8.30
N GLN A 144 -14.92 -28.15 -7.35
CA GLN A 144 -14.69 -27.87 -5.93
C GLN A 144 -13.25 -27.43 -5.64
N ILE A 145 -12.25 -28.11 -6.23
CA ILE A 145 -10.83 -27.74 -6.08
C ILE A 145 -10.57 -26.33 -6.61
N LEU A 146 -11.11 -25.97 -7.78
CA LEU A 146 -10.98 -24.63 -8.35
C LEU A 146 -11.65 -23.57 -7.46
N GLN A 147 -12.85 -23.83 -6.93
CA GLN A 147 -13.53 -22.90 -6.02
C GLN A 147 -12.76 -22.69 -4.71
N ILE A 148 -12.19 -23.76 -4.14
CA ILE A 148 -11.33 -23.68 -2.96
C ILE A 148 -10.08 -22.87 -3.28
N GLY A 149 -9.43 -23.13 -4.42
CA GLY A 149 -8.26 -22.39 -4.88
C GLY A 149 -8.53 -20.90 -5.05
N LEU A 150 -9.64 -20.52 -5.69
CA LEU A 150 -10.05 -19.12 -5.83
C LEU A 150 -10.31 -18.44 -4.48
N SER A 151 -11.00 -19.14 -3.56
CA SER A 151 -11.29 -18.62 -2.23
C SER A 151 -10.02 -18.43 -1.40
N PHE A 152 -9.07 -19.36 -1.53
CA PHE A 152 -7.76 -19.27 -0.90
C PHE A 152 -6.95 -18.08 -1.43
N LEU A 153 -6.90 -17.90 -2.75
CA LEU A 153 -6.23 -16.76 -3.38
C LEU A 153 -6.85 -15.43 -2.97
N LEU A 154 -8.18 -15.38 -2.86
CA LEU A 154 -8.91 -14.19 -2.40
C LEU A 154 -8.59 -13.86 -0.93
N ALA A 155 -8.43 -14.86 -0.07
CA ALA A 155 -8.06 -14.68 1.33
C ALA A 155 -6.56 -14.40 1.54
N THR A 156 -5.70 -14.68 0.55
CA THR A 156 -4.24 -14.59 0.68
C THR A 156 -3.76 -13.19 1.10
N PRO A 157 -4.22 -12.07 0.50
CA PRO A 157 -3.80 -10.74 0.93
C PRO A 157 -4.11 -10.46 2.41
N LEU A 158 -5.26 -10.95 2.89
CA LEU A 158 -5.66 -10.79 4.28
C LEU A 158 -4.76 -11.62 5.22
N VAL A 159 -4.42 -12.86 4.84
CA VAL A 159 -3.47 -13.69 5.59
C VAL A 159 -2.09 -13.03 5.65
N LEU A 160 -1.61 -12.49 4.53
CA LEU A 160 -0.32 -11.80 4.47
C LEU A 160 -0.29 -10.51 5.28
N LEU A 161 -1.44 -9.85 5.48
CA LEU A 161 -1.54 -8.65 6.32
C LEU A 161 -1.26 -8.96 7.80
N PHE A 162 -1.72 -10.12 8.31
CA PHE A 162 -1.54 -10.53 9.71
C PHE A 162 -0.30 -11.39 9.96
N TRP A 163 0.54 -11.61 8.95
CA TRP A 163 1.68 -12.54 9.02
C TRP A 163 2.59 -12.32 10.25
N ASN A 164 2.84 -11.05 10.59
CA ASN A 164 3.76 -10.67 11.67
C ASN A 164 3.11 -10.62 13.07
N GLY A 165 1.80 -10.88 13.18
CA GLY A 165 1.05 -10.73 14.44
C GLY A 165 0.83 -12.06 15.15
N GLN A 166 0.71 -12.02 16.48
CA GLN A 166 0.27 -13.15 17.31
C GLN A 166 -1.20 -13.56 17.05
N HIS A 167 -1.88 -12.82 16.18
CA HIS A 167 -3.30 -12.95 15.83
C HIS A 167 -3.56 -13.76 14.56
N TRP A 168 -2.52 -14.28 13.88
CA TRP A 168 -2.71 -15.19 12.75
C TRP A 168 -3.61 -16.41 13.07
N PRO A 169 -3.64 -16.98 14.30
CA PRO A 169 -4.58 -18.05 14.65
C PRO A 169 -6.02 -17.56 14.76
N ALA A 170 -6.23 -16.34 15.27
CA ALA A 170 -7.55 -15.71 15.34
C ALA A 170 -8.11 -15.41 13.95
N LEU A 171 -7.26 -15.00 13.00
CA LEU A 171 -7.65 -14.83 11.62
C LEU A 171 -7.99 -16.16 10.95
N LEU A 172 -7.21 -17.22 11.19
CA LEU A 172 -7.54 -18.57 10.72
C LEU A 172 -8.84 -19.09 11.33
N LEU A 173 -9.14 -18.73 12.58
CA LEU A 173 -10.42 -19.04 13.23
C LEU A 173 -11.58 -18.23 12.64
N VAL A 174 -11.40 -16.95 12.30
CA VAL A 174 -12.44 -16.13 11.65
C VAL A 174 -12.68 -16.56 10.20
N ILE A 175 -11.61 -16.87 9.46
CA ILE A 175 -11.69 -17.43 8.10
C ILE A 175 -12.29 -18.84 8.18
N GLY A 176 -11.83 -19.68 9.12
CA GLY A 176 -12.36 -21.03 9.35
C GLY A 176 -13.84 -21.03 9.78
N ALA A 177 -14.24 -20.11 10.67
CA ALA A 177 -15.63 -19.91 11.07
C ALA A 177 -16.46 -19.33 9.93
N GLY A 178 -15.91 -18.44 9.11
CA GLY A 178 -16.54 -17.96 7.88
C GLY A 178 -16.77 -19.09 6.87
N ILE A 179 -15.75 -19.92 6.63
CA ILE A 179 -15.83 -21.10 5.77
C ILE A 179 -16.87 -22.09 6.32
N PHE A 180 -16.92 -22.31 7.63
CA PHE A 180 -17.87 -23.24 8.26
C PHE A 180 -19.32 -22.69 8.24
N ARG A 181 -19.51 -21.42 8.60
CA ARG A 181 -20.81 -20.72 8.64
C ARG A 181 -21.41 -20.52 7.25
N PHE A 182 -20.59 -20.20 6.26
CA PHE A 182 -21.03 -19.92 4.89
C PHE A 182 -20.92 -21.13 3.95
N ARG A 183 -20.38 -22.27 4.41
CA ARG A 183 -20.41 -23.56 3.66
C ARG A 183 -21.82 -23.95 3.23
N SER A 184 -22.81 -23.66 4.07
CA SER A 184 -24.23 -23.93 3.83
C SER A 184 -24.97 -22.80 3.08
N ALA A 185 -24.40 -21.60 2.98
CA ALA A 185 -25.02 -20.42 2.37
C ALA A 185 -24.64 -20.21 0.89
N GLY A 186 -23.75 -21.06 0.35
CA GLY A 186 -23.25 -21.02 -1.03
C GLY A 186 -21.96 -20.22 -1.19
N SER A 187 -21.13 -20.62 -2.16
CA SER A 187 -19.77 -20.08 -2.42
C SER A 187 -19.74 -18.55 -2.57
N LEU A 188 -20.76 -17.95 -3.19
CA LEU A 188 -20.84 -16.51 -3.38
C LEU A 188 -20.90 -15.72 -2.06
N ALA A 189 -21.57 -16.26 -1.03
CA ALA A 189 -21.66 -15.59 0.27
C ALA A 189 -20.30 -15.56 0.98
N LEU A 190 -19.54 -16.65 0.89
CA LEU A 190 -18.18 -16.72 1.42
C LEU A 190 -17.26 -15.70 0.74
N VAL A 191 -17.34 -15.60 -0.58
CA VAL A 191 -16.58 -14.61 -1.36
C VAL A 191 -16.94 -13.18 -0.97
N GLY A 192 -18.22 -12.86 -0.84
CA GLY A 192 -18.67 -11.55 -0.37
C GLY A 192 -18.15 -11.22 1.04
N PHE A 193 -18.20 -12.21 1.95
CA PHE A 193 -17.70 -12.06 3.31
C PHE A 193 -16.18 -11.81 3.36
N ILE A 194 -15.38 -12.61 2.63
CA ILE A 194 -13.92 -12.44 2.57
C ILE A 194 -13.58 -11.06 1.99
N SER A 195 -14.22 -10.66 0.89
CA SER A 195 -13.97 -9.38 0.23
C SER A 195 -14.35 -8.18 1.12
N LEU A 196 -15.53 -8.18 1.74
CA LEU A 196 -15.93 -7.11 2.66
C LEU A 196 -15.03 -7.04 3.90
N SER A 197 -14.67 -8.20 4.47
CA SER A 197 -13.77 -8.26 5.63
C SER A 197 -12.39 -7.74 5.26
N THR A 198 -11.88 -8.08 4.08
CA THR A 198 -10.59 -7.59 3.58
C THR A 198 -10.60 -6.08 3.39
N ALA A 199 -11.63 -5.54 2.74
CA ALA A 199 -11.77 -4.10 2.56
C ALA A 199 -11.88 -3.35 3.88
N ALA A 200 -12.67 -3.87 4.83
CA ALA A 200 -12.86 -3.27 6.15
C ALA A 200 -11.56 -3.29 6.96
N ILE A 201 -10.87 -4.44 7.03
CA ILE A 201 -9.63 -4.57 7.82
C ILE A 201 -8.51 -3.71 7.26
N ILE A 202 -8.31 -3.67 5.93
CA ILE A 202 -7.30 -2.79 5.33
C ILE A 202 -7.64 -1.32 5.63
N SER A 203 -8.91 -0.94 5.51
CA SER A 203 -9.33 0.45 5.80
C SER A 203 -9.11 0.82 7.26
N LEU A 204 -9.44 -0.08 8.18
CA LEU A 204 -9.21 0.11 9.62
C LEU A 204 -7.72 0.18 9.94
N ASP A 205 -6.89 -0.67 9.33
CA ASP A 205 -5.43 -0.62 9.55
C ASP A 205 -4.87 0.74 9.11
N VAL A 206 -5.27 1.27 7.96
CA VAL A 206 -4.86 2.61 7.50
C VAL A 206 -5.31 3.70 8.48
N LEU A 207 -6.56 3.65 8.95
CA LEU A 207 -7.07 4.61 9.93
C LEU A 207 -6.33 4.56 11.28
N LEU A 208 -5.81 3.38 11.66
CA LEU A 208 -5.04 3.17 12.89
C LEU A 208 -3.54 3.43 12.73
N GLY A 209 -3.07 3.88 11.56
CA GLY A 209 -1.65 4.20 11.32
C GLY A 209 -0.83 3.08 10.66
N SER A 210 -1.49 2.09 10.06
CA SER A 210 -0.90 1.04 9.21
C SER A 210 0.07 0.10 9.93
N TRP A 211 -0.24 -0.30 11.16
CA TRP A 211 0.60 -1.18 11.98
C TRP A 211 0.73 -2.59 11.41
N LEU A 212 -0.34 -3.15 10.82
CA LEU A 212 -0.32 -4.47 10.21
C LEU A 212 0.42 -4.43 8.88
N MET A 213 0.11 -3.45 8.03
CA MET A 213 0.79 -3.23 6.75
C MET A 213 2.29 -3.00 6.93
N ARG A 214 2.73 -2.48 8.09
CA ARG A 214 4.14 -2.19 8.40
C ARG A 214 5.08 -3.36 8.16
N TYR A 215 4.63 -4.57 8.48
CA TYR A 215 5.44 -5.79 8.42
C TYR A 215 4.78 -6.89 7.57
N SER A 216 4.01 -6.49 6.56
CA SER A 216 3.40 -7.42 5.61
C SER A 216 4.24 -7.56 4.34
N PHE A 217 4.22 -8.73 3.71
CA PHE A 217 4.87 -8.98 2.42
C PHE A 217 4.32 -8.15 1.26
N LEU A 218 3.05 -7.75 1.33
CA LEU A 218 2.41 -6.82 0.38
C LEU A 218 2.47 -5.36 0.87
N GLY A 219 3.03 -5.15 2.07
CA GLY A 219 3.13 -3.86 2.73
C GLY A 219 4.35 -3.07 2.30
N TYR A 220 4.91 -2.30 3.21
CA TYR A 220 6.04 -1.41 2.93
C TYR A 220 7.33 -2.14 2.61
N ASP A 221 8.22 -1.43 1.91
CA ASP A 221 9.59 -1.85 1.67
C ASP A 221 10.56 -0.76 2.18
N PRO A 222 10.93 -0.83 3.47
CA PRO A 222 11.86 0.13 4.07
C PRO A 222 13.27 0.06 3.49
N VAL A 223 13.66 -1.11 2.97
CA VAL A 223 14.98 -1.36 2.40
C VAL A 223 15.10 -0.71 1.02
N GLY A 224 14.09 -0.93 0.17
CA GLY A 224 14.01 -0.32 -1.16
C GLY A 224 13.61 1.16 -1.14
N GLY A 225 13.18 1.68 0.02
CA GLY A 225 12.74 3.07 0.17
C GLY A 225 11.49 3.41 -0.65
N ALA A 226 10.69 2.40 -1.03
CA ALA A 226 9.57 2.58 -1.95
C ALA A 226 8.39 3.31 -1.29
N ARG A 227 8.09 2.99 -0.03
CA ARG A 227 7.06 3.63 0.81
C ARG A 227 7.25 3.24 2.26
N PHE A 228 7.00 4.18 3.19
CA PHE A 228 7.12 3.95 4.64
C PHE A 228 5.78 4.05 5.41
N TYR A 229 4.77 4.75 4.89
CA TYR A 229 3.49 4.95 5.59
C TYR A 229 2.31 5.09 4.60
N GLY A 230 1.08 5.00 5.11
CA GLY A 230 -0.17 5.06 4.35
C GLY A 230 -0.44 3.88 3.42
N LEU A 231 -1.37 3.99 2.47
CA LEU A 231 -1.74 2.81 1.68
C LEU A 231 -0.73 2.49 0.57
N GLY A 232 -0.02 1.36 0.69
CA GLY A 232 0.86 0.78 -0.34
C GLY A 232 0.11 0.37 -1.62
N ASN A 233 0.82 0.28 -2.74
CA ASN A 233 0.21 0.08 -4.06
C ASN A 233 -0.45 -1.31 -4.22
N GLU A 234 0.14 -2.33 -3.62
CA GLU A 234 -0.36 -3.69 -3.65
C GLU A 234 -1.69 -3.79 -2.87
N PHE A 235 -1.70 -3.32 -1.62
CA PHE A 235 -2.92 -3.28 -0.80
C PHE A 235 -3.97 -2.30 -1.32
N MET A 236 -3.58 -1.24 -2.01
CA MET A 236 -4.49 -0.35 -2.72
C MET A 236 -5.31 -1.11 -3.78
N GLY A 237 -4.66 -1.92 -4.61
CA GLY A 237 -5.37 -2.75 -5.60
C GLY A 237 -6.32 -3.76 -4.93
N VAL A 238 -5.85 -4.40 -3.86
CA VAL A 238 -6.66 -5.34 -3.06
C VAL A 238 -7.88 -4.64 -2.44
N LEU A 239 -7.70 -3.45 -1.86
CA LEU A 239 -8.79 -2.68 -1.24
C LEU A 239 -9.85 -2.28 -2.27
N ILE A 240 -9.45 -1.74 -3.42
CA ILE A 240 -10.39 -1.34 -4.47
C ILE A 240 -11.16 -2.56 -5.00
N GLY A 241 -10.45 -3.64 -5.33
CA GLY A 241 -11.06 -4.87 -5.85
C GLY A 241 -12.01 -5.53 -4.84
N SER A 242 -11.58 -5.67 -3.59
CA SER A 242 -12.39 -6.29 -2.53
C SER A 242 -13.59 -5.44 -2.13
N ALA A 243 -13.49 -4.10 -2.15
CA ALA A 243 -14.61 -3.21 -1.92
C ALA A 243 -15.68 -3.31 -3.01
N VAL A 244 -15.26 -3.29 -4.28
CA VAL A 244 -16.16 -3.46 -5.44
C VAL A 244 -16.85 -4.82 -5.39
N MET A 245 -16.07 -5.89 -5.24
CA MET A 245 -16.58 -7.26 -5.23
C MET A 245 -17.50 -7.53 -4.03
N GLY A 246 -17.09 -7.08 -2.84
CA GLY A 246 -17.86 -7.22 -1.61
C GLY A 246 -19.19 -6.46 -1.67
N TRP A 247 -19.17 -5.23 -2.18
CA TRP A 247 -20.39 -4.44 -2.35
C TRP A 247 -21.34 -5.04 -3.38
N ALA A 248 -20.83 -5.46 -4.54
CA ALA A 248 -21.64 -6.07 -5.59
C ALA A 248 -22.38 -7.32 -5.10
N ILE A 249 -21.67 -8.23 -4.42
CA ILE A 249 -22.25 -9.46 -3.87
C ILE A 249 -23.27 -9.15 -2.76
N LEU A 250 -22.96 -8.20 -1.88
CA LEU A 250 -23.87 -7.80 -0.80
C LEU A 250 -25.17 -7.23 -1.37
N ALA A 251 -25.06 -6.32 -2.34
CA ALA A 251 -26.19 -5.70 -3.01
C ALA A 251 -27.10 -6.72 -3.70
N GLU A 252 -26.51 -7.70 -4.38
CA GLU A 252 -27.24 -8.78 -5.06
C GLU A 252 -27.96 -9.69 -4.06
N ARG A 253 -27.25 -10.14 -3.01
CA ARG A 253 -27.79 -11.06 -1.99
C ARG A 253 -28.91 -10.46 -1.17
N THR A 254 -28.77 -9.19 -0.80
CA THR A 254 -29.77 -8.50 0.04
C THR A 254 -30.93 -7.92 -0.77
N LYS A 255 -30.90 -8.06 -2.12
CA LYS A 255 -31.92 -7.55 -3.04
C LYS A 255 -32.29 -6.09 -2.75
N LEU A 256 -31.29 -5.26 -2.44
CA LEU A 256 -31.51 -3.87 -2.09
C LEU A 256 -32.21 -3.15 -3.24
N LYS A 257 -33.22 -2.34 -2.91
CA LYS A 257 -33.84 -1.44 -3.89
C LYS A 257 -32.76 -0.56 -4.50
N GLU A 258 -32.87 -0.29 -5.79
CA GLU A 258 -31.88 0.44 -6.57
C GLU A 258 -31.42 1.76 -5.90
N ARG A 259 -32.37 2.54 -5.35
CA ARG A 259 -32.06 3.79 -4.64
C ARG A 259 -31.09 3.61 -3.46
N TRP A 260 -31.25 2.53 -2.70
CA TRP A 260 -30.45 2.26 -1.50
C TRP A 260 -29.12 1.60 -1.87
N ARG A 261 -29.16 0.65 -2.80
CA ARG A 261 -27.95 0.04 -3.37
C ARG A 261 -27.02 1.10 -3.95
N ASN A 262 -27.59 2.05 -4.68
CA ASN A 262 -26.84 3.18 -5.18
C ASN A 262 -26.47 4.02 -3.95
N GLY A 263 -27.36 4.74 -3.27
CA GLY A 263 -26.98 5.66 -2.18
C GLY A 263 -25.90 5.16 -1.21
N LEU A 264 -26.06 3.96 -0.64
CA LEU A 264 -25.09 3.37 0.27
C LEU A 264 -23.73 3.03 -0.39
N GLY A 265 -23.75 2.54 -1.64
CA GLY A 265 -22.53 2.24 -2.38
C GLY A 265 -21.69 3.49 -2.63
N PHE A 266 -22.34 4.65 -2.88
CA PHE A 266 -21.63 5.91 -3.09
C PHE A 266 -20.93 6.34 -1.82
N PHE A 267 -21.63 6.29 -0.69
CA PHE A 267 -21.02 6.63 0.61
C PHE A 267 -19.89 5.67 0.97
N LEU A 268 -20.04 4.37 0.73
CA LEU A 268 -18.99 3.39 0.95
C LEU A 268 -17.75 3.68 0.11
N PHE A 269 -17.92 3.86 -1.21
CA PHE A 269 -16.81 4.13 -2.11
C PHE A 269 -16.16 5.50 -1.87
N ALA A 270 -16.95 6.51 -1.52
CA ALA A 270 -16.44 7.82 -1.12
C ALA A 270 -15.62 7.73 0.17
N ALA A 271 -16.09 6.99 1.18
CA ALA A 271 -15.34 6.77 2.41
C ALA A 271 -14.01 6.06 2.16
N ILE A 272 -14.00 5.02 1.33
CA ILE A 272 -12.77 4.31 0.96
C ILE A 272 -11.84 5.21 0.14
N LEU A 273 -12.37 6.03 -0.77
CA LEU A 273 -11.57 7.01 -1.51
C LEU A 273 -10.88 8.01 -0.57
N ILE A 274 -11.56 8.46 0.49
CA ILE A 274 -10.96 9.31 1.52
C ILE A 274 -9.84 8.56 2.24
N VAL A 275 -10.04 7.30 2.63
CA VAL A 275 -8.99 6.48 3.25
C VAL A 275 -7.75 6.35 2.36
N ILE A 276 -7.94 6.22 1.04
CA ILE A 276 -6.83 6.12 0.07
C ILE A 276 -6.13 7.47 -0.15
N GLY A 277 -6.89 8.56 -0.21
CA GLY A 277 -6.42 9.87 -0.65
C GLY A 277 -6.00 10.82 0.46
N ALA A 278 -6.48 10.65 1.69
CA ALA A 278 -6.30 11.63 2.76
C ALA A 278 -4.79 11.88 3.08
N PRO A 279 -4.32 13.14 3.07
CA PRO A 279 -2.93 13.47 3.35
C PRO A 279 -2.43 13.00 4.73
N SER A 280 -3.28 13.11 5.76
CA SER A 280 -2.97 12.68 7.13
C SER A 280 -2.69 11.18 7.21
N LEU A 281 -3.41 10.37 6.43
CA LEU A 281 -3.26 8.91 6.34
C LEU A 281 -2.14 8.48 5.38
N GLY A 282 -1.44 9.43 4.76
CA GLY A 282 -0.43 9.16 3.73
C GLY A 282 -1.06 8.93 2.37
N ALA A 283 -1.41 10.04 1.72
CA ALA A 283 -2.07 10.06 0.42
C ALA A 283 -1.41 9.14 -0.62
N ASN A 284 -2.24 8.41 -1.37
CA ASN A 284 -1.81 7.69 -2.56
C ASN A 284 -2.54 8.25 -3.79
N ALA A 285 -1.90 9.16 -4.52
CA ALA A 285 -2.47 9.77 -5.72
C ALA A 285 -2.84 8.72 -6.80
N GLY A 286 -1.97 7.73 -7.00
CA GLY A 286 -2.24 6.64 -7.95
C GLY A 286 -3.45 5.81 -7.52
N GLY A 287 -3.59 5.59 -6.22
CA GLY A 287 -4.76 4.94 -5.62
C GLY A 287 -6.03 5.75 -5.73
N ALA A 288 -5.96 7.06 -5.51
CA ALA A 288 -7.13 7.93 -5.67
C ALA A 288 -7.63 7.91 -7.12
N ILE A 289 -6.73 8.03 -8.10
CA ILE A 289 -7.07 7.90 -9.53
C ILE A 289 -7.71 6.52 -9.79
N SER A 290 -7.07 5.44 -9.35
CA SER A 290 -7.55 4.08 -9.58
C SER A 290 -8.92 3.84 -8.92
N ALA A 291 -9.15 4.40 -7.74
CA ALA A 291 -10.40 4.31 -7.00
C ALA A 291 -11.53 5.10 -7.68
N VAL A 292 -11.26 6.31 -8.19
CA VAL A 292 -12.28 7.06 -8.95
C VAL A 292 -12.73 6.26 -10.18
N PHE A 293 -11.78 5.71 -10.95
CA PHE A 293 -12.12 4.88 -12.11
C PHE A 293 -12.80 3.56 -11.72
N GLY A 294 -12.28 2.85 -10.72
CA GLY A 294 -12.81 1.55 -10.27
C GLY A 294 -14.20 1.66 -9.63
N PHE A 295 -14.38 2.57 -8.69
CA PHE A 295 -15.66 2.79 -8.01
C PHE A 295 -16.68 3.48 -8.93
N GLY A 296 -16.24 4.46 -9.73
CA GLY A 296 -17.09 5.17 -10.67
C GLY A 296 -17.62 4.25 -11.78
N SER A 297 -16.78 3.39 -12.35
CA SER A 297 -17.22 2.40 -13.35
C SER A 297 -18.17 1.37 -12.73
N THR A 298 -17.88 0.87 -11.53
CA THR A 298 -18.78 -0.02 -10.78
C THR A 298 -20.14 0.62 -10.53
N TRP A 299 -20.15 1.88 -10.13
CA TRP A 299 -21.37 2.64 -9.89
C TRP A 299 -22.25 2.75 -11.14
N ILE A 300 -21.64 3.09 -12.27
CA ILE A 300 -22.32 3.22 -13.57
C ILE A 300 -22.87 1.85 -14.01
N ALA A 301 -22.07 0.80 -13.84
CA ALA A 301 -22.48 -0.57 -14.15
C ALA A 301 -23.66 -1.03 -13.28
N LEU A 302 -23.64 -0.74 -11.97
CA LEU A 302 -24.77 -1.03 -11.08
C LEU A 302 -26.04 -0.27 -11.48
N ALA A 303 -25.91 0.96 -11.99
CA ALA A 303 -27.01 1.73 -12.54
C ALA A 303 -27.50 1.23 -13.93
N ASN A 304 -27.06 0.06 -14.39
CA ASN A 304 -27.37 -0.54 -15.70
C ASN A 304 -27.05 0.39 -16.89
N ARG A 305 -26.09 1.29 -16.72
CA ARG A 305 -25.61 2.16 -17.81
C ARG A 305 -24.32 1.60 -18.39
N LYS A 306 -24.18 1.71 -19.71
CA LYS A 306 -22.95 1.32 -20.39
C LYS A 306 -21.86 2.37 -20.17
N VAL A 307 -20.62 1.91 -20.03
CA VAL A 307 -19.44 2.79 -20.02
C VAL A 307 -19.24 3.32 -21.44
N SER A 308 -19.51 4.61 -21.63
CA SER A 308 -19.30 5.33 -22.89
C SER A 308 -18.10 6.28 -22.80
N LEU A 309 -17.64 6.81 -23.94
CA LEU A 309 -16.61 7.87 -23.97
C LEU A 309 -16.98 9.07 -23.08
N GLY A 310 -18.25 9.45 -23.04
CA GLY A 310 -18.74 10.51 -22.15
C GLY A 310 -18.58 10.16 -20.67
N THR A 311 -18.80 8.90 -20.28
CA THR A 311 -18.55 8.46 -18.91
C THR A 311 -17.07 8.45 -18.57
N ALA A 312 -16.19 8.07 -19.50
CA ALA A 312 -14.74 8.12 -19.30
C ALA A 312 -14.26 9.57 -19.10
N LEU A 313 -14.80 10.51 -19.87
CA LEU A 313 -14.49 11.94 -19.71
C LEU A 313 -14.98 12.48 -18.36
N LEU A 314 -16.18 12.07 -17.92
CA LEU A 314 -16.72 12.44 -16.61
C LEU A 314 -15.86 11.89 -15.46
N LEU A 315 -15.39 10.64 -15.56
CA LEU A 315 -14.47 10.05 -14.58
C LEU A 315 -13.09 10.74 -14.59
N ALA A 316 -12.59 11.14 -15.76
CA ALA A 316 -11.37 11.93 -15.87
C ALA A 316 -11.52 13.31 -15.20
N LEU A 317 -12.66 13.99 -15.42
CA LEU A 317 -12.97 15.25 -14.77
C LEU A 317 -13.10 15.08 -13.24
N ALA A 318 -13.83 14.05 -12.79
CA ALA A 318 -13.96 13.72 -11.37
C ALA A 318 -12.60 13.44 -10.73
N THR A 319 -11.71 12.75 -11.45
CA THR A 319 -10.32 12.51 -11.00
C THR A 319 -9.57 13.83 -10.84
N GLY A 320 -9.67 14.74 -11.81
CA GLY A 320 -9.07 16.07 -11.72
C GLY A 320 -9.56 16.85 -10.50
N VAL A 321 -10.87 16.81 -10.24
CA VAL A 321 -11.49 17.46 -9.07
C VAL A 321 -11.02 16.84 -7.75
N VAL A 322 -10.98 15.50 -7.65
CA VAL A 322 -10.49 14.81 -6.45
C VAL A 322 -9.02 15.14 -6.19
N LEU A 323 -8.16 15.08 -7.22
CA LEU A 323 -6.76 15.43 -7.08
C LEU A 323 -6.57 16.90 -6.68
N ALA A 324 -7.33 17.82 -7.27
CA ALA A 324 -7.30 19.24 -6.89
C ALA A 324 -7.72 19.45 -5.43
N MET A 325 -8.79 18.78 -4.97
CA MET A 325 -9.18 18.82 -3.55
C MET A 325 -8.08 18.29 -2.63
N LEU A 326 -7.48 17.14 -2.96
CA LEU A 326 -6.37 16.58 -2.18
C LEU A 326 -5.16 17.54 -2.14
N MET A 327 -4.86 18.20 -3.25
CA MET A 327 -3.79 19.20 -3.35
C MET A 327 -4.07 20.42 -2.47
N VAL A 328 -5.30 20.93 -2.43
CA VAL A 328 -5.69 22.08 -1.60
C VAL A 328 -5.62 21.73 -0.12
N VAL A 329 -6.11 20.56 0.27
CA VAL A 329 -6.09 20.09 1.66
C VAL A 329 -4.65 19.86 2.15
N ASP A 330 -3.80 19.27 1.32
CA ASP A 330 -2.39 19.02 1.65
C ASP A 330 -1.56 20.32 1.66
N GLY A 331 -1.83 21.25 0.73
CA GLY A 331 -1.16 22.55 0.64
C GLY A 331 -1.40 23.47 1.85
N GLY A 332 -2.53 23.29 2.56
CA GLY A 332 -2.83 24.00 3.81
C GLY A 332 -2.14 23.42 5.05
N SER A 333 -1.51 22.24 4.94
CA SER A 333 -0.80 21.60 6.05
C SER A 333 0.61 22.19 6.22
N SER A 334 1.11 22.23 7.47
CA SER A 334 2.43 22.79 7.79
C SER A 334 3.55 22.14 6.96
N ARG A 335 4.57 22.92 6.57
CA ARG A 335 5.68 22.49 5.67
C ARG A 335 6.37 21.19 6.13
N GLY A 336 6.35 20.90 7.43
CA GLY A 336 6.90 19.67 8.02
C GLY A 336 6.02 18.42 7.90
N ALA A 337 4.79 18.51 7.37
CA ALA A 337 3.82 17.42 7.23
C ALA A 337 3.41 17.11 5.77
N GLN A 338 3.66 18.03 4.83
CA GLN A 338 3.20 17.96 3.44
C GLN A 338 3.58 16.66 2.72
N SER A 339 2.61 16.02 2.06
CA SER A 339 2.87 14.83 1.26
C SER A 339 3.57 15.18 -0.06
N HIS A 340 4.01 14.17 -0.81
CA HIS A 340 4.54 14.36 -2.17
C HIS A 340 3.55 15.09 -3.12
N ILE A 341 2.25 15.06 -2.82
CA ILE A 341 1.23 15.81 -3.57
C ILE A 341 1.40 17.31 -3.33
N GLY A 342 1.57 17.74 -2.07
CA GLY A 342 1.85 19.14 -1.71
C GLY A 342 3.16 19.67 -2.31
N GLN A 343 4.22 18.85 -2.35
CA GLN A 343 5.47 19.22 -3.03
C GLN A 343 5.27 19.43 -4.54
N THR A 344 4.39 18.65 -5.17
CA THR A 344 4.06 18.81 -6.60
C THR A 344 3.32 20.13 -6.85
N VAL A 345 2.50 20.59 -5.91
CA VAL A 345 1.84 21.91 -6.00
C VAL A 345 2.85 23.04 -5.93
N GLU A 346 3.85 22.93 -5.05
CA GLU A 346 4.91 23.94 -4.94
C GLU A 346 5.79 23.98 -6.20
N LEU A 347 6.13 22.81 -6.75
CA LEU A 347 6.80 22.69 -8.05
C LEU A 347 5.97 23.27 -9.19
N LEU A 348 4.65 23.04 -9.20
CA LEU A 348 3.76 23.61 -10.21
C LEU A 348 3.69 25.14 -10.10
N ARG A 349 3.70 25.69 -8.88
CA ARG A 349 3.74 27.14 -8.65
C ARG A 349 5.05 27.76 -9.12
N ARG A 350 6.18 27.04 -8.95
CA ARG A 350 7.52 27.54 -9.28
C ARG A 350 7.88 27.36 -10.76
N ASP A 351 7.66 26.18 -11.31
CA ASP A 351 8.18 25.74 -12.63
C ASP A 351 7.07 25.60 -13.69
N GLY A 352 5.81 25.83 -13.32
CA GLY A 352 4.66 25.84 -14.23
C GLY A 352 4.31 24.48 -14.83
N ILE A 353 3.51 24.51 -15.90
CA ILE A 353 2.94 23.33 -16.57
C ILE A 353 4.02 22.38 -17.12
N ALA A 354 5.22 22.89 -17.43
CA ALA A 354 6.33 22.09 -17.94
C ALA A 354 6.78 21.02 -16.94
N ALA A 355 6.85 21.35 -15.64
CA ALA A 355 7.20 20.39 -14.60
C ALA A 355 6.13 19.28 -14.47
N LEU A 356 4.85 19.63 -14.57
CA LEU A 356 3.75 18.66 -14.57
C LEU A 356 3.87 17.69 -15.75
N TRP A 357 4.16 18.20 -16.95
CA TRP A 357 4.34 17.38 -18.15
C TRP A 357 5.51 16.40 -18.02
N MET A 358 6.64 16.84 -17.46
CA MET A 358 7.78 15.97 -17.18
C MET A 358 7.44 14.87 -16.17
N ILE A 359 6.66 15.19 -15.12
CA ILE A 359 6.22 14.20 -14.13
C ILE A 359 5.30 13.16 -14.78
N ILE A 360 4.34 13.61 -15.59
CA ILE A 360 3.38 12.74 -16.29
C ILE A 360 4.12 11.82 -17.26
N THR A 361 4.96 12.37 -18.14
CA THR A 361 5.70 11.57 -19.14
C THR A 361 6.60 10.53 -18.48
N ARG A 362 7.34 10.91 -17.42
CA ARG A 362 8.16 9.98 -16.63
C ARG A 362 7.32 8.88 -15.98
N LYS A 363 6.17 9.22 -15.38
CA LYS A 363 5.26 8.24 -14.77
C LYS A 363 4.65 7.30 -15.81
N VAL A 364 4.22 7.81 -16.97
CA VAL A 364 3.66 7.00 -18.06
C VAL A 364 4.71 6.05 -18.61
N ALA A 365 5.92 6.53 -18.92
CA ALA A 365 7.02 5.70 -19.41
C ALA A 365 7.38 4.57 -18.43
N MET A 366 7.41 4.87 -17.14
CA MET A 366 7.63 3.87 -16.09
C MET A 366 6.51 2.81 -16.06
N ASN A 367 5.24 3.23 -16.14
CA ASN A 367 4.11 2.29 -16.17
C ASN A 367 4.11 1.42 -17.43
N ILE A 368 4.46 1.96 -18.60
CA ILE A 368 4.60 1.18 -19.85
C ILE A 368 5.71 0.12 -19.70
N LYS A 369 6.85 0.50 -19.11
CA LYS A 369 7.94 -0.45 -18.84
C LYS A 369 7.49 -1.54 -17.87
N LEU A 370 6.76 -1.19 -16.80
CA LEU A 370 6.22 -2.17 -15.86
C LEU A 370 5.21 -3.10 -16.53
N LEU A 371 4.33 -2.59 -17.40
CA LEU A 371 3.37 -3.40 -18.15
C LEU A 371 4.05 -4.45 -19.04
N ARG A 372 5.26 -4.17 -19.53
CA ARG A 372 6.01 -5.08 -20.39
C ARG A 372 6.79 -6.16 -19.63
N TYR A 373 7.24 -5.87 -18.42
CA TYR A 373 8.20 -6.73 -17.70
C TYR A 373 7.71 -7.25 -16.34
N SER A 374 6.56 -6.80 -15.85
CA SER A 374 6.02 -7.21 -14.56
C SER A 374 5.27 -8.54 -14.66
N TYR A 375 5.51 -9.44 -13.70
CA TYR A 375 4.72 -10.66 -13.55
C TYR A 375 3.22 -10.39 -13.37
N TRP A 376 2.87 -9.25 -12.77
CA TRP A 376 1.48 -8.81 -12.59
C TRP A 376 0.76 -8.53 -13.92
N SER A 377 1.50 -8.12 -14.95
CA SER A 377 0.94 -7.85 -16.27
C SER A 377 0.50 -9.12 -16.96
N ASN A 378 1.24 -10.22 -16.79
CA ASN A 378 0.83 -11.52 -17.30
C ASN A 378 -0.45 -12.00 -16.61
N ALA A 379 -0.57 -11.83 -15.29
CA ALA A 379 -1.79 -12.14 -14.56
C ALA A 379 -3.00 -11.32 -15.04
N LEU A 380 -2.80 -10.02 -15.28
CA LEU A 380 -3.82 -9.13 -15.85
C LEU A 380 -4.28 -9.59 -17.24
N ILE A 381 -3.33 -9.90 -18.14
CA ILE A 381 -3.63 -10.36 -19.50
C ILE A 381 -4.44 -11.64 -19.47
N VAL A 382 -4.03 -12.63 -18.65
CA VAL A 382 -4.77 -13.88 -18.48
C VAL A 382 -6.19 -13.61 -17.99
N ALA A 383 -6.36 -12.74 -16.98
CA ALA A 383 -7.70 -12.39 -16.48
C ALA A 383 -8.56 -11.69 -17.55
N LEU A 384 -8.01 -10.77 -18.32
CA LEU A 384 -8.72 -10.03 -19.38
C LEU A 384 -9.15 -10.94 -20.53
N VAL A 385 -8.24 -11.78 -21.03
CA VAL A 385 -8.55 -12.79 -22.06
C VAL A 385 -9.66 -13.70 -21.55
N GLY A 386 -9.59 -14.05 -20.27
CA GLY A 386 -10.60 -14.87 -19.63
C GLY A 386 -12.00 -14.28 -19.60
N VAL A 387 -12.13 -13.04 -19.13
CA VAL A 387 -13.41 -12.32 -19.12
C VAL A 387 -13.94 -12.16 -20.54
N GLY A 388 -13.08 -11.78 -21.49
CA GLY A 388 -13.44 -11.60 -22.90
C GLY A 388 -13.89 -12.89 -23.60
N ALA A 389 -13.36 -14.05 -23.20
CA ALA A 389 -13.79 -15.35 -23.73
C ALA A 389 -15.10 -15.87 -23.10
N SER A 390 -15.49 -15.35 -21.92
CA SER A 390 -16.72 -15.70 -21.22
C SER A 390 -17.92 -14.79 -21.54
N SER A 391 -17.68 -13.70 -22.26
CA SER A 391 -18.69 -12.72 -22.72
C SER A 391 -19.16 -13.10 -24.13
#